data_AF-A0A379DWS1-F1
#
_entry.id   AF-A0A379DWS1-F1
#
_cell.length_a   1.000
_cell.length_b   1.000
_cell.length_c   1.000
_cell.angle_alpha   90.00
_cell.angle_beta   90.00
_cell.angle_gamma   90.00
#
_symmetry.space_group_name_H-M   'P 1'
#
loop_
_entity.id
_entity.type
_entity.pdbx_description
1 polymer ?
#
loop_
_entity_poly.entity_id
_entity_poly.type
_entity_poly.pdbx_seq_one_letter_code
_entity_poly.pdbx_strand_id
1 'polypeptide(L)'
;MTFITIILSISCFCVAQIHGIKDSDPVAVESRTKADIVLSKFDTIPGKKILYSLQNKYYYIIFQQDNKYTEYFITIDSVCNILKIKRFEKDKEIINIKMQCPSRNKKKKINQLENDRQTINDAFNIHQYEKNIITSLPNATYIAGVPSYFVLKDENGKRYGEYCLFSITTPCPINPKLWAYLIKKLSENIN
;
A
#
# COMPACT_ATOMS: atom_id res chain seq x y z
N MET A 1 19.48 42.31 12.72
CA MET A 1 18.36 41.35 12.67
C MET A 1 18.47 40.60 11.36
N THR A 2 18.83 39.32 11.42
CA THR A 2 19.07 38.47 10.24
C THR A 2 17.77 37.77 9.89
N PHE A 3 17.19 38.10 8.74
CA PHE A 3 16.00 37.43 8.22
C PHE A 3 16.40 36.05 7.69
N ILE A 4 15.83 34.99 8.28
CA ILE A 4 15.95 33.63 7.76
C ILE A 4 14.81 33.43 6.76
N THR A 5 15.17 33.43 5.48
CA THR A 5 14.23 33.12 4.40
C THR A 5 14.05 31.60 4.33
N ILE A 6 12.90 31.09 4.78
CA ILE A 6 12.52 29.69 4.63
C ILE A 6 12.16 29.47 3.16
N ILE A 7 13.08 28.87 2.39
CA ILE A 7 12.81 28.44 1.02
C ILE A 7 11.92 27.20 1.11
N LEU A 8 10.63 27.38 0.87
CA LEU A 8 9.67 26.30 0.69
C LEU A 8 9.92 25.66 -0.68
N SER A 9 10.86 24.72 -0.74
CA SER A 9 11.12 23.94 -1.96
C SER A 9 9.97 22.96 -2.18
N ILE A 10 8.91 23.41 -2.84
CA ILE A 10 7.87 22.55 -3.40
C ILE A 10 8.57 21.74 -4.51
N SER A 11 8.91 20.49 -4.20
CA SER A 11 9.50 19.54 -5.15
C SER A 11 8.55 19.33 -6.33
N CYS A 12 8.86 20.01 -7.43
CA CYS A 12 8.10 20.09 -8.68
C CYS A 12 8.26 18.83 -9.56
N PHE A 13 8.16 17.63 -8.98
CA PHE A 13 8.42 16.36 -9.71
C PHE A 13 7.25 15.37 -9.75
N CYS A 14 6.02 15.76 -9.36
CA CYS A 14 4.82 14.91 -9.45
C CYS A 14 3.68 15.43 -10.34
N VAL A 15 3.84 16.59 -10.99
CA VAL A 15 2.72 17.27 -11.71
C VAL A 15 2.22 16.50 -12.94
N ALA A 16 3.06 15.67 -13.56
CA ALA A 16 2.71 14.93 -14.78
C ALA A 16 1.70 13.78 -14.54
N GLN A 17 1.79 13.04 -13.43
CA GLN A 17 0.82 11.97 -13.11
C GLN A 17 -0.49 12.49 -12.53
N ILE A 18 -0.50 13.74 -12.06
CA ILE A 18 -1.71 14.43 -11.62
C ILE A 18 -2.62 14.74 -12.82
N HIS A 19 -2.06 15.05 -13.99
CA HIS A 19 -2.84 15.41 -15.19
C HIS A 19 -3.63 14.26 -15.82
N GLY A 20 -3.22 13.01 -15.64
CA GLY A 20 -3.90 11.85 -16.24
C GLY A 20 -5.21 11.43 -15.59
N ILE A 21 -5.55 11.99 -14.42
CA ILE A 21 -6.78 11.65 -13.66
C ILE A 21 -7.85 12.73 -13.76
N LYS A 22 -7.50 13.94 -14.21
CA LYS A 22 -8.21 15.16 -13.81
C LYS A 22 -9.70 15.23 -14.19
N ASP A 23 -10.22 14.41 -15.12
CA ASP A 23 -11.59 14.60 -15.59
C ASP A 23 -12.48 13.33 -15.74
N SER A 24 -12.03 12.09 -15.45
CA SER A 24 -12.82 10.89 -15.85
C SER A 24 -13.41 10.03 -14.73
N ASP A 25 -12.91 10.06 -13.49
CA ASP A 25 -13.46 9.24 -12.40
C ASP A 25 -13.33 9.92 -11.01
N PRO A 26 -14.42 10.54 -10.50
CA PRO A 26 -14.42 11.21 -9.19
C PRO A 26 -14.03 10.31 -8.02
N VAL A 27 -14.34 9.01 -8.08
CA VAL A 27 -14.03 8.06 -7.01
C VAL A 27 -12.55 7.74 -6.99
N ALA A 28 -11.92 7.60 -8.17
CA ALA A 28 -10.49 7.43 -8.27
C ALA A 28 -9.73 8.68 -7.77
N VAL A 29 -10.22 9.88 -8.08
CA VAL A 29 -9.68 11.16 -7.58
C VAL A 29 -9.73 11.19 -6.05
N GLU A 30 -10.87 10.87 -5.45
CA GLU A 30 -11.03 10.85 -3.99
C GLU A 30 -10.10 9.83 -3.34
N SER A 31 -10.09 8.60 -3.86
CA SER A 31 -9.29 7.49 -3.31
C SER A 31 -7.79 7.81 -3.33
N ARG A 32 -7.32 8.36 -4.46
CA ARG A 32 -5.93 8.85 -4.60
C ARG A 32 -5.65 9.98 -3.62
N THR A 33 -6.53 10.98 -3.51
CA THR A 33 -6.33 12.14 -2.61
C THR A 33 -6.22 11.69 -1.17
N LYS A 34 -7.11 10.80 -0.71
CA LYS A 34 -7.05 10.24 0.64
C LYS A 34 -5.81 9.40 0.87
N ALA A 35 -5.42 8.56 -0.09
CA ALA A 35 -4.17 7.81 -0.03
C ALA A 35 -2.93 8.72 0.07
N ASP A 36 -2.91 9.83 -0.67
CA ASP A 36 -1.85 10.82 -0.61
C ASP A 36 -1.80 11.52 0.77
N ILE A 37 -2.95 11.88 1.34
CA ILE A 37 -3.03 12.45 2.70
C ILE A 37 -2.52 11.44 3.72
N VAL A 38 -2.93 10.17 3.65
CA VAL A 38 -2.46 9.12 4.57
C VAL A 38 -0.95 8.95 4.46
N LEU A 39 -0.42 8.86 3.23
CA LEU A 39 1.02 8.70 2.99
C LEU A 39 1.83 9.92 3.46
N SER A 40 1.26 11.13 3.39
CA SER A 40 1.95 12.36 3.82
C SER A 40 2.34 12.33 5.31
N LYS A 41 1.59 11.58 6.12
CA LYS A 41 1.88 11.38 7.55
C LYS A 41 3.15 10.55 7.79
N PHE A 42 3.70 9.93 6.74
CA PHE A 42 4.90 9.10 6.76
C PHE A 42 5.97 9.62 5.80
N ASP A 43 5.94 10.89 5.39
CA ASP A 43 6.93 11.46 4.47
C ASP A 43 8.36 11.44 5.04
N THR A 44 8.50 11.30 6.36
CA THR A 44 9.79 11.10 7.03
C THR A 44 10.37 9.69 6.84
N ILE A 45 9.59 8.73 6.35
CA ILE A 45 10.02 7.36 6.08
C ILE A 45 10.46 7.28 4.62
N PRO A 46 11.78 7.25 4.32
CA PRO A 46 12.27 7.10 2.95
C PRO A 46 11.99 5.69 2.43
N GLY A 47 12.06 5.52 1.10
CA GLY A 47 11.95 4.23 0.44
C GLY A 47 10.70 4.07 -0.42
N LYS A 48 10.58 2.91 -1.05
CA LYS A 48 9.40 2.54 -1.84
C LYS A 48 8.24 2.19 -0.91
N LYS A 49 7.01 2.48 -1.33
CA LYS A 49 5.81 2.24 -0.52
C LYS A 49 4.67 1.67 -1.33
N ILE A 50 4.07 0.59 -0.83
CA ILE A 50 2.80 0.05 -1.30
C ILE A 50 1.72 0.54 -0.35
N LEU A 51 0.63 1.04 -0.90
CA LEU A 51 -0.60 1.33 -0.15
C LEU A 51 -1.75 0.58 -0.79
N TYR A 52 -2.53 -0.09 0.04
CA TYR A 52 -3.80 -0.68 -0.33
C TYR A 52 -4.88 -0.20 0.62
N SER A 53 -6.05 0.17 0.09
CA SER A 53 -7.16 0.65 0.89
C SER A 53 -8.48 0.00 0.53
N LEU A 54 -9.35 -0.13 1.53
CA LEU A 54 -10.75 -0.52 1.38
C LEU A 54 -11.65 0.62 1.87
N GLN A 55 -12.67 0.92 1.06
CA GLN A 55 -13.72 1.91 1.35
C GLN A 55 -13.19 3.31 1.69
N ASN A 56 -11.98 3.66 1.24
CA ASN A 56 -11.31 4.91 1.60
C ASN A 56 -11.26 5.18 3.13
N LYS A 57 -11.21 4.10 3.92
CA LYS A 57 -11.28 4.15 5.39
C LYS A 57 -10.18 3.30 6.03
N TYR A 58 -9.97 2.09 5.52
CA TYR A 58 -8.99 1.15 6.05
C TYR A 58 -7.81 1.08 5.10
N TYR A 59 -6.61 1.31 5.62
CA TYR A 59 -5.39 1.40 4.84
C TYR A 59 -4.37 0.38 5.38
N TYR A 60 -3.71 -0.30 4.46
CA TYR A 60 -2.55 -1.13 4.73
C TYR A 60 -1.38 -0.59 3.92
N ILE A 61 -0.28 -0.31 4.61
CA ILE A 61 0.91 0.32 4.01
C ILE A 61 2.12 -0.55 4.29
N ILE A 62 2.92 -0.78 3.26
CA ILE A 62 4.19 -1.51 3.36
C ILE A 62 5.29 -0.59 2.86
N PHE A 63 6.26 -0.29 3.71
CA PHE A 63 7.47 0.45 3.35
C PHE A 63 8.62 -0.53 3.14
N GLN A 64 9.30 -0.40 2.00
CA GLN A 64 10.58 -1.07 1.75
C GLN A 64 11.72 -0.10 2.01
N GLN A 65 12.56 -0.44 2.97
CA GLN A 65 13.80 0.26 3.28
C GLN A 65 14.93 -0.75 3.21
N ASP A 66 15.81 -0.59 2.21
CA ASP A 66 16.83 -1.56 1.87
C ASP A 66 16.21 -2.98 1.70
N ASN A 67 16.59 -3.92 2.56
CA ASN A 67 16.11 -5.31 2.59
C ASN A 67 15.10 -5.61 3.71
N LYS A 68 14.57 -4.56 4.36
CA LYS A 68 13.61 -4.67 5.46
C LYS A 68 12.28 -4.04 5.09
N TYR A 69 11.23 -4.57 5.70
CA TYR A 69 9.87 -4.08 5.52
C TYR A 69 9.28 -3.65 6.85
N THR A 70 8.62 -2.49 6.84
CA THR A 70 7.75 -2.10 7.94
C THR A 70 6.33 -1.96 7.41
N GLU A 71 5.40 -2.58 8.12
CA GLU A 71 3.99 -2.60 7.71
C GLU A 71 3.13 -1.83 8.72
N TYR A 72 2.10 -1.18 8.21
CA TYR A 72 1.18 -0.37 9.00
C TYR A 72 -0.26 -0.66 8.60
N PHE A 73 -1.12 -0.84 9.61
CA PHE A 73 -2.56 -0.76 9.46
C PHE A 73 -3.04 0.58 10.00
N ILE A 74 -3.87 1.29 9.23
CA ILE A 74 -4.36 2.62 9.56
C ILE A 74 -5.85 2.70 9.29
N THR A 75 -6.57 3.37 10.18
CA THR A 75 -7.96 3.77 9.94
C THR A 75 -8.10 5.28 10.04
N ILE A 76 -8.88 5.87 9.14
CA ILE A 76 -9.16 7.31 9.13
C ILE A 76 -10.66 7.59 9.27
N ASP A 77 -11.00 8.82 9.65
CA ASP A 77 -12.36 9.36 9.54
C ASP A 77 -12.64 9.95 8.14
N SER A 78 -13.82 10.55 7.96
CA SER A 78 -14.25 11.13 6.69
C SER A 78 -13.40 12.33 6.23
N VAL A 79 -12.75 13.03 7.16
CA VAL A 79 -11.88 14.20 6.89
C VAL A 79 -10.39 13.85 6.94
N CYS A 80 -10.06 12.56 6.90
CA CYS A 80 -8.69 12.02 6.87
C CYS A 80 -7.87 12.20 8.16
N ASN A 81 -8.53 12.38 9.31
CA ASN A 81 -7.83 12.24 10.59
C ASN A 81 -7.56 10.76 10.86
N ILE A 82 -6.37 10.48 11.35
CA ILE A 82 -6.00 9.14 11.79
C ILE A 82 -6.74 8.82 13.09
N LEU A 83 -7.53 7.74 13.07
CA LEU A 83 -8.21 7.21 14.25
C LEU A 83 -7.38 6.10 14.93
N LYS A 84 -6.64 5.30 14.15
CA LYS A 84 -5.86 4.17 14.64
C LYS A 84 -4.65 3.94 13.74
N ILE A 85 -3.50 3.65 14.35
CA ILE A 85 -2.29 3.15 13.68
C ILE A 85 -1.81 1.91 14.43
N LYS A 86 -1.48 0.86 13.69
CA LYS A 86 -0.81 -0.34 14.20
C LYS A 86 0.39 -0.67 13.32
N ARG A 87 1.58 -0.69 13.91
CA ARG A 87 2.84 -1.06 13.24
C ARG A 87 3.10 -2.56 13.41
N PHE A 88 3.62 -3.22 12.38
CA PHE A 88 4.05 -4.61 12.42
C PHE A 88 5.53 -4.73 12.05
N GLU A 89 6.28 -5.49 12.86
CA GLU A 89 7.71 -5.75 12.67
C GLU A 89 7.94 -7.25 12.49
N LYS A 90 7.65 -7.75 11.27
CA LYS A 90 7.66 -9.18 10.95
C LYS A 90 9.02 -9.85 11.08
N ASP A 91 10.10 -9.12 10.80
CA ASP A 91 11.47 -9.64 10.98
C ASP A 91 11.75 -10.00 12.45
N LYS A 92 11.25 -9.20 13.40
CA LYS A 92 11.37 -9.52 14.83
C LYS A 92 10.51 -10.74 15.21
N GLU A 93 9.34 -10.91 14.61
CA GLU A 93 8.49 -12.09 14.80
C GLU A 93 9.23 -13.37 14.36
N ILE A 94 9.89 -13.35 13.19
CA ILE A 94 10.67 -14.50 12.69
C ILE A 94 11.82 -14.85 13.64
N ILE A 95 12.61 -13.86 14.07
CA ILE A 95 13.74 -14.05 14.99
C ILE A 95 13.25 -14.65 16.31
N ASN A 96 12.18 -14.10 16.89
CA ASN A 96 11.62 -14.57 18.16
C ASN A 96 11.13 -16.02 18.07
N ILE A 97 10.51 -16.43 16.95
CA ILE A 97 10.07 -17.82 16.77
C ILE A 97 11.28 -18.76 16.60
N LYS A 98 12.31 -18.32 15.87
CA LYS A 98 13.56 -19.10 15.67
C LYS A 98 14.35 -19.32 16.96
N MET A 99 14.27 -18.40 17.92
CA MET A 99 14.92 -18.53 19.23
C MET A 99 14.24 -19.52 20.19
N GLN A 100 13.00 -19.92 19.94
CA GLN A 100 12.27 -20.85 20.82
C GLN A 100 12.50 -22.32 20.41
N CYS A 101 12.18 -23.26 21.31
CA CYS A 101 12.26 -24.70 21.00
C CYS A 101 11.48 -25.04 19.72
N PRO A 102 12.11 -25.77 18.77
CA PRO A 102 11.52 -26.07 17.48
C PRO A 102 10.29 -26.97 17.63
N SER A 103 9.23 -26.64 16.89
CA SER A 103 8.03 -27.47 16.78
C SER A 103 7.50 -27.45 15.35
N ARG A 104 6.72 -28.46 14.96
CA ARG A 104 6.13 -28.55 13.62
C ARG A 104 5.29 -27.31 13.27
N ASN A 105 4.52 -26.81 14.23
CA ASN A 105 3.70 -25.60 14.06
C ASN A 105 4.54 -24.35 13.87
N LYS A 106 5.62 -24.20 14.64
CA LYS A 106 6.57 -23.08 14.48
C LYS A 106 7.27 -23.10 13.13
N LYS A 107 7.72 -24.28 12.66
CA LYS A 107 8.32 -24.44 11.33
C LYS A 107 7.34 -24.04 10.23
N LYS A 108 6.07 -24.47 10.30
CA LYS A 108 5.02 -24.06 9.36
C LYS A 108 4.81 -22.53 9.37
N LYS A 109 4.81 -21.92 10.56
CA LYS A 109 4.65 -20.46 10.71
C LYS A 109 5.84 -19.69 10.13
N ILE A 110 7.08 -20.13 10.38
CA ILE A 110 8.28 -19.54 9.80
C ILE A 110 8.22 -19.60 8.27
N ASN A 111 7.94 -20.77 7.70
CA ASN A 111 7.83 -20.93 6.25
C ASN A 111 6.76 -20.01 5.65
N GLN A 112 5.64 -19.84 6.34
CA GLN A 112 4.60 -18.89 5.90
C GLN A 112 5.11 -17.44 5.92
N LEU A 113 5.77 -17.02 7.00
CA LEU A 113 6.33 -15.67 7.11
C LEU A 113 7.42 -15.40 6.05
N GLU A 114 8.25 -16.39 5.74
CA GLU A 114 9.27 -16.30 4.70
C GLU A 114 8.65 -16.22 3.30
N ASN A 115 7.58 -16.99 3.04
CA ASN A 115 6.83 -16.89 1.78
C ASN A 115 6.06 -15.56 1.64
N ASP A 116 5.47 -15.06 2.72
CA ASP A 116 4.83 -13.74 2.76
C ASP A 116 5.87 -12.64 2.46
N ARG A 117 7.07 -12.74 3.07
CA ARG A 117 8.19 -11.83 2.78
C ARG A 117 8.59 -11.87 1.31
N GLN A 118 8.76 -13.05 0.72
CA GLN A 118 9.09 -13.16 -0.70
C GLN A 118 8.01 -12.53 -1.58
N THR A 119 6.73 -12.76 -1.27
CA THR A 119 5.60 -12.15 -1.99
C THR A 119 5.66 -10.61 -1.94
N ILE A 120 6.04 -10.04 -0.79
CA ILE A 120 6.23 -8.60 -0.64
C ILE A 120 7.45 -8.11 -1.43
N ASN A 121 8.58 -8.83 -1.37
CA ASN A 121 9.78 -8.48 -2.13
C ASN A 121 9.46 -8.39 -3.64
N ASP A 122 8.78 -9.41 -4.16
CA ASP A 122 8.39 -9.49 -5.57
C ASP A 122 7.46 -8.34 -5.95
N ALA A 123 6.57 -7.92 -5.03
CA ALA A 123 5.64 -6.80 -5.24
C ALA A 123 6.33 -5.44 -5.42
N PHE A 124 7.59 -5.27 -5.02
CA PHE A 124 8.33 -4.02 -5.26
C PHE A 124 9.04 -3.97 -6.63
N ASN A 125 8.91 -5.02 -7.44
CA ASN A 125 9.33 -4.99 -8.84
C ASN A 125 8.37 -4.14 -9.67
N ILE A 126 8.76 -2.89 -9.94
CA ILE A 126 7.94 -1.91 -10.67
C ILE A 126 7.61 -2.34 -12.11
N HIS A 127 8.42 -3.23 -12.71
CA HIS A 127 8.29 -3.60 -14.12
C HIS A 127 7.08 -4.52 -14.39
N GLN A 128 6.50 -5.12 -13.35
CA GLN A 128 5.31 -5.97 -13.50
C GLN A 128 3.99 -5.19 -13.53
N TYR A 129 4.03 -3.87 -13.37
CA TYR A 129 2.85 -3.04 -13.17
C TYR A 129 2.55 -2.13 -14.34
N GLU A 130 1.25 -1.94 -14.59
CA GLU A 130 0.75 -0.94 -15.51
C GLU A 130 1.14 0.49 -15.08
N LYS A 131 1.40 1.35 -16.08
CA LYS A 131 1.80 2.75 -15.84
C LYS A 131 0.61 3.69 -15.65
N ASN A 132 -0.53 3.36 -16.27
CA ASN A 132 -1.75 4.14 -16.20
C ASN A 132 -2.63 3.63 -15.06
N ILE A 133 -3.45 4.51 -14.50
CA ILE A 133 -4.45 4.09 -13.52
C ILE A 133 -5.50 3.19 -14.17
N ILE A 134 -5.85 2.11 -13.48
CA ILE A 134 -6.94 1.21 -13.86
C ILE A 134 -8.18 1.58 -13.04
N THR A 135 -9.19 2.13 -13.70
CA THR A 135 -10.51 2.40 -13.07
C THR A 135 -11.61 1.44 -13.55
N SER A 136 -11.34 0.73 -14.65
CA SER A 136 -12.20 -0.34 -15.16
C SER A 136 -11.38 -1.40 -15.87
N LEU A 137 -11.85 -2.64 -15.82
CA LEU A 137 -11.34 -3.79 -16.54
C LEU A 137 -12.50 -4.40 -17.36
N PRO A 138 -12.69 -4.02 -18.63
CA PRO A 138 -13.86 -4.41 -19.40
C PRO A 138 -13.95 -5.92 -19.66
N ASN A 139 -12.81 -6.62 -19.70
CA ASN A 139 -12.74 -8.06 -19.97
C ASN A 139 -12.62 -8.90 -18.69
N ALA A 140 -12.81 -8.30 -17.51
CA ALA A 140 -12.73 -9.02 -16.24
C ALA A 140 -14.10 -9.40 -15.70
N THR A 141 -14.16 -10.52 -14.99
CA THR A 141 -15.33 -10.89 -14.19
C THR A 141 -15.32 -10.09 -12.89
N TYR A 142 -16.39 -9.33 -12.62
CA TYR A 142 -16.58 -8.60 -11.38
C TYR A 142 -17.32 -9.48 -10.37
N ILE A 143 -16.73 -9.60 -9.19
CA ILE A 143 -17.22 -10.38 -8.07
C ILE A 143 -17.56 -9.40 -6.94
N ALA A 144 -18.58 -9.72 -6.13
CA ALA A 144 -18.97 -8.94 -4.97
C ALA A 144 -17.74 -8.54 -4.12
N GLY A 145 -17.73 -7.29 -3.67
CA GLY A 145 -16.62 -6.72 -2.93
C GLY A 145 -16.93 -5.31 -2.47
N VAL A 146 -15.94 -4.67 -1.86
CA VAL A 146 -16.00 -3.27 -1.48
C VAL A 146 -15.03 -2.46 -2.35
N PRO A 147 -15.26 -1.16 -2.54
CA PRO A 147 -14.33 -0.30 -3.26
C PRO A 147 -12.92 -0.39 -2.69
N SER A 148 -11.96 -0.58 -3.57
CA SER A 148 -10.55 -0.74 -3.22
C SER A 148 -9.66 0.14 -4.07
N TYR A 149 -8.56 0.59 -3.48
CA TYR A 149 -7.55 1.37 -4.17
C TYR A 149 -6.16 0.83 -3.83
N PHE A 150 -5.29 0.78 -4.83
CA PHE A 150 -3.92 0.32 -4.68
C PHE A 150 -2.98 1.29 -5.37
N VAL A 151 -1.80 1.48 -4.79
CA VAL A 151 -0.70 2.17 -5.46
C VAL A 151 0.65 1.67 -4.92
N LEU A 152 1.59 1.43 -5.83
CA LEU A 152 3.02 1.38 -5.52
C LEU A 152 3.63 2.73 -5.86
N LYS A 153 4.34 3.34 -4.91
CA LYS A 153 5.18 4.52 -5.15
C LYS A 153 6.66 4.17 -5.00
N ASP A 154 7.47 4.64 -5.94
CA ASP A 154 8.91 4.62 -5.77
C ASP A 154 9.40 5.73 -4.82
N GLU A 155 10.71 5.79 -4.61
CA GLU A 155 11.38 6.76 -3.73
C GLU A 155 11.17 8.21 -4.17
N ASN A 156 10.91 8.44 -5.45
CA ASN A 156 10.63 9.78 -6.01
C ASN A 156 9.12 10.10 -6.00
N GLY A 157 8.30 9.22 -5.43
CA GLY A 157 6.84 9.37 -5.36
C GLY A 157 6.10 9.03 -6.66
N LYS A 158 6.80 8.48 -7.67
CA LYS A 158 6.17 8.07 -8.93
C LYS A 158 5.33 6.82 -8.71
N ARG A 159 4.12 6.81 -9.27
CA ARG A 159 3.11 5.76 -9.08
C ARG A 159 3.22 4.66 -10.15
N TYR A 160 2.96 3.43 -9.73
CA TYR A 160 2.93 2.21 -10.53
C TYR A 160 1.77 1.30 -10.09
N GLY A 161 1.17 0.60 -11.04
CA GLY A 161 0.14 -0.43 -10.78
C GLY A 161 -1.14 0.13 -10.18
N GLU A 162 -1.34 1.43 -10.27
CA GLU A 162 -2.41 2.13 -9.57
C GLU A 162 -3.77 1.68 -10.09
N TYR A 163 -4.68 1.36 -9.17
CA TYR A 163 -6.06 1.05 -9.56
C TYR A 163 -7.07 1.52 -8.51
N CYS A 164 -8.29 1.78 -8.97
CA CYS A 164 -9.46 2.06 -8.16
C CYS A 164 -10.63 1.24 -8.71
N LEU A 165 -11.08 0.22 -7.99
CA LEU A 165 -12.12 -0.70 -8.44
C LEU A 165 -13.19 -0.90 -7.37
N PHE A 166 -14.46 -0.92 -7.79
CA PHE A 166 -15.62 -1.07 -6.89
C PHE A 166 -15.86 -2.51 -6.42
N SER A 167 -15.13 -3.47 -6.97
CA SER A 167 -15.39 -4.90 -6.80
C SER A 167 -14.11 -5.70 -7.04
N ILE A 168 -14.12 -6.96 -6.60
CA ILE A 168 -13.01 -7.87 -6.86
C ILE A 168 -13.08 -8.29 -8.33
N THR A 169 -11.94 -8.34 -9.02
CA THR A 169 -11.91 -8.72 -10.44
C THR A 169 -11.09 -9.99 -10.68
N THR A 170 -11.50 -10.76 -11.68
CA THR A 170 -10.71 -11.88 -12.23
C THR A 170 -10.47 -11.62 -13.73
N PRO A 171 -9.21 -11.41 -14.17
CA PRO A 171 -7.98 -11.42 -13.36
C PRO A 171 -7.87 -10.23 -12.39
N CYS A 172 -7.07 -10.40 -11.33
CA CYS A 172 -6.72 -9.33 -10.41
C CYS A 172 -5.76 -8.34 -11.09
N PRO A 173 -5.92 -7.02 -10.94
CA PRO A 173 -5.03 -6.01 -11.55
C PRO A 173 -3.58 -6.05 -11.02
N ILE A 174 -3.36 -6.75 -9.90
CA ILE A 174 -2.04 -6.96 -9.29
C ILE A 174 -1.80 -8.43 -9.05
N ASN A 175 -0.59 -8.77 -8.60
CA ASN A 175 -0.22 -10.14 -8.24
C ASN A 175 -1.27 -10.74 -7.27
N PRO A 176 -1.94 -11.86 -7.61
CA PRO A 176 -2.99 -12.44 -6.76
C PRO A 176 -2.52 -12.85 -5.37
N LYS A 177 -1.25 -13.25 -5.21
CA LYS A 177 -0.68 -13.58 -3.90
C LYS A 177 -0.53 -12.34 -3.03
N LEU A 178 -0.07 -11.23 -3.62
CA LEU A 178 -0.01 -9.93 -2.95
C LEU A 178 -1.40 -9.46 -2.54
N TRP A 179 -2.38 -9.53 -3.45
CA TRP A 179 -3.76 -9.17 -3.14
C TRP A 179 -4.32 -10.00 -1.97
N ALA A 180 -4.14 -11.33 -2.00
CA ALA A 180 -4.57 -12.21 -0.92
C ALA A 180 -3.87 -11.88 0.42
N TYR A 181 -2.59 -11.53 0.38
CA TYR A 181 -1.84 -11.06 1.55
C TYR A 181 -2.46 -9.78 2.13
N LEU A 182 -2.67 -8.76 1.29
CA LEU A 182 -3.22 -7.46 1.69
C LEU A 182 -4.63 -7.58 2.28
N ILE A 183 -5.51 -8.36 1.63
CA ILE A 183 -6.86 -8.62 2.12
C ILE A 183 -6.83 -9.31 3.47
N LYS A 184 -6.04 -10.40 3.61
CA LYS A 184 -5.89 -11.11 4.88
C LYS A 184 -5.45 -10.15 5.99
N LYS A 185 -4.46 -9.29 5.71
CA LYS A 185 -3.95 -8.33 6.71
C LYS A 185 -4.97 -7.27 7.10
N LEU A 186 -5.75 -6.77 6.15
CA LEU A 186 -6.84 -5.85 6.44
C LEU A 186 -7.93 -6.55 7.27
N SER A 187 -8.40 -7.73 6.85
CA SER A 187 -9.41 -8.50 7.58
C SER A 187 -8.99 -8.86 9.01
N GLU A 188 -7.71 -9.16 9.26
CA GLU A 188 -7.17 -9.41 10.61
C GLU A 188 -7.21 -8.18 11.55
N ASN A 189 -7.44 -6.97 11.02
CA ASN A 189 -7.36 -5.72 11.78
C ASN A 189 -8.61 -4.82 11.70
N ILE A 190 -9.51 -5.08 10.75
CA ILE A 190 -10.85 -4.52 10.67
C ILE A 190 -11.72 -5.34 11.63
N ASN A 191 -11.99 -4.78 12.81
CA ASN A 191 -12.95 -5.29 13.78
C ASN A 191 -14.14 -4.32 13.83
#